data_AF-A0A3N4IVB2-F1
#
_entry.id   AF-A0A3N4IVB2-F1
#
_cell.length_a   1.000
_cell.length_b   1.000
_cell.length_c   1.000
_cell.angle_alpha   90.00
_cell.angle_beta   90.00
_cell.angle_gamma   90.00
#
_symmetry.space_group_name_H-M   'P 1'
#
loop_
_entity.id
_entity.type
_entity.pdbx_description
1 polymer ?
#
loop_
_entity_poly.entity_id
_entity_poly.type
_entity_poly.pdbx_seq_one_letter_code
_entity_poly.pdbx_strand_id
1 'polypeptide(L)'
;FLLVSLSIETILGETTISKRRKILNEMTKQQNVGDVYTVTLERIKAQSGSKSRLAMDALMWISHSEIPLEPAELCEALGVELGTPDLDIENVPS
;
A
#
# COMPACT_ATOMS: atom_id res chain seq x y z
N PHE A 1 -0.17 -4.84 4.95
CA PHE A 1 1.11 -4.32 4.43
C PHE A 1 2.26 -4.45 5.42
N LEU A 2 2.09 -4.06 6.70
CA LEU A 2 3.15 -4.13 7.73
C LEU A 2 3.94 -5.45 7.77
N LEU A 3 3.27 -6.61 7.73
CA LEU A 3 3.94 -7.91 7.80
C LEU A 3 4.99 -8.10 6.67
N VAL A 4 4.65 -7.67 5.45
CA VAL A 4 5.57 -7.79 4.30
C VAL A 4 6.69 -6.76 4.42
N SER A 5 6.41 -5.53 4.87
CA SER A 5 7.43 -4.51 5.14
C SER A 5 8.45 -4.98 6.17
N LEU A 6 8.00 -5.49 7.33
CA LEU A 6 8.87 -6.06 8.37
C LEU A 6 9.70 -7.24 7.85
N SER A 7 9.11 -8.05 6.97
CA SER A 7 9.79 -9.17 6.34
C SER A 7 10.93 -8.70 5.43
N ILE A 8 10.68 -7.66 4.62
CA ILE A 8 11.70 -7.03 3.78
C ILE A 8 12.80 -6.38 4.63
N GLU A 9 12.44 -5.66 5.69
CA GLU A 9 13.42 -5.07 6.62
C GLU A 9 14.32 -6.15 7.26
N THR A 10 13.74 -7.28 7.65
CA THR A 10 14.48 -8.43 8.19
C THR A 10 15.50 -8.95 7.15
N ILE A 11 15.11 -9.05 5.88
CA ILE A 11 16.04 -9.44 4.80
C ILE A 11 17.13 -8.38 4.62
N LEU A 12 16.76 -7.10 4.58
CA LEU A 12 17.72 -6.01 4.37
C LEU A 12 18.71 -5.85 5.53
N GLY A 13 18.33 -6.24 6.74
CA GLY A 13 19.20 -6.26 7.93
C GLY A 13 20.33 -7.30 7.87
N GLU A 14 20.25 -8.30 6.99
CA GLU A 14 21.29 -9.31 6.87
C GLU A 14 22.52 -8.83 6.11
N THR A 15 23.69 -9.20 6.64
CA THR A 15 24.99 -8.73 6.13
C THR A 15 25.49 -9.50 4.90
N THR A 16 24.98 -10.70 4.64
CA THR A 16 25.44 -11.54 3.52
C THR A 16 24.31 -11.94 2.58
N ILE A 17 24.63 -12.02 1.29
CA ILE A 17 23.70 -12.47 0.24
C ILE A 17 23.14 -13.87 0.55
N SER A 18 23.96 -14.75 1.12
CA SER A 18 23.55 -16.11 1.49
C SER A 18 22.41 -16.11 2.52
N LYS A 19 22.57 -15.32 3.60
CA LYS A 19 21.53 -15.18 4.62
C LYS A 19 20.26 -14.52 4.07
N ARG A 20 20.40 -13.48 3.25
CA ARG A 20 19.26 -12.85 2.56
C ARG A 20 18.46 -13.85 1.73
N ARG A 21 19.14 -14.67 0.92
CA ARG A 21 18.50 -15.72 0.11
C ARG A 21 17.81 -16.78 0.95
N LYS A 22 18.42 -17.16 2.07
CA LYS A 22 17.83 -18.13 3.01
C LYS A 22 16.51 -17.61 3.57
N ILE A 23 16.50 -16.39 4.13
CA ILE A 23 15.31 -15.77 4.72
C ILE A 23 14.22 -15.58 3.65
N LEU A 24 14.58 -15.08 2.46
CA LEU A 24 13.64 -14.92 1.36
C LEU A 24 12.98 -16.26 0.97
N ASN A 25 13.76 -17.34 0.89
CA ASN A 25 13.25 -18.68 0.58
C ASN A 25 12.37 -19.26 1.70
N GLU A 26 12.70 -19.02 2.97
CA GLU A 26 11.87 -19.47 4.09
C GLU A 26 10.53 -18.72 4.11
N MET A 27 10.56 -17.41 3.89
CA MET A 27 9.36 -16.57 3.83
C MET A 27 8.43 -16.96 2.68
N THR A 28 8.96 -17.13 1.46
CA THR A 28 8.16 -17.55 0.30
C THR A 28 7.56 -18.94 0.44
N LYS A 29 8.15 -19.82 1.26
CA LYS A 29 7.60 -21.15 1.56
C LYS A 29 6.55 -21.14 2.67
N GLN A 30 6.75 -20.32 3.70
CA GLN A 30 5.89 -20.28 4.89
C GLN A 30 4.72 -19.29 4.75
N GLN A 31 4.89 -18.24 3.97
CA GLN A 31 3.87 -17.25 3.67
C GLN A 31 3.61 -17.24 2.17
N ASN A 32 2.40 -17.61 1.77
CA ASN A 32 1.91 -17.19 0.48
C ASN A 32 1.64 -15.69 0.56
N VAL A 33 2.66 -14.90 0.21
CA VAL A 33 2.60 -13.43 0.23
C VAL A 33 1.42 -12.92 -0.59
N GLY A 34 1.07 -13.62 -1.67
CA GLY A 34 -0.14 -13.34 -2.46
C GLY A 34 -1.42 -13.44 -1.63
N ASP A 35 -1.58 -14.50 -0.84
CA ASP A 35 -2.76 -14.69 0.03
C ASP A 35 -2.85 -13.60 1.10
N VAL A 36 -1.72 -13.18 1.67
CA VAL A 36 -1.69 -12.10 2.67
C VAL A 36 -2.19 -10.78 2.07
N TYR A 37 -1.79 -10.45 0.84
CA TYR A 37 -2.28 -9.28 0.13
C TYR A 37 -3.77 -9.40 -0.20
N THR A 38 -4.21 -10.54 -0.73
CA THR A 38 -5.62 -10.80 -1.05
C THR A 38 -6.50 -10.62 0.19
N VAL A 39 -6.15 -11.26 1.31
CA VAL A 39 -6.90 -11.13 2.57
C VAL A 39 -6.91 -9.69 3.07
N THR A 40 -5.80 -8.96 2.92
CA THR A 40 -5.73 -7.55 3.32
C THR A 40 -6.66 -6.70 2.46
N LEU A 41 -6.65 -6.88 1.14
CA LEU A 41 -7.51 -6.14 0.21
C LEU A 41 -9.00 -6.48 0.43
N GLU A 42 -9.34 -7.74 0.69
CA GLU A 42 -10.70 -8.14 1.04
C GLU A 42 -11.18 -7.47 2.33
N ARG A 43 -10.33 -7.39 3.36
CA ARG A 43 -10.65 -6.67 4.59
C ARG A 43 -10.86 -5.17 4.37
N ILE A 44 -10.12 -4.56 3.45
CA ILE A 44 -10.31 -3.15 3.07
C ILE A 44 -11.68 -2.99 2.37
N LYS A 45 -11.98 -3.87 1.41
CA LYS A 45 -13.26 -3.87 0.67
C LYS A 45 -14.48 -4.13 1.56
N ALA A 46 -14.31 -4.86 2.66
CA ALA A 46 -15.37 -5.16 3.61
C ALA A 46 -15.72 -3.98 4.56
N GLN A 47 -14.99 -2.87 4.53
CA GLN A 47 -15.33 -1.68 5.31
C GLN A 47 -16.58 -0.96 4.76
N SER A 48 -17.14 -0.02 5.53
CA SER A 48 -18.27 0.81 5.07
C SER A 48 -17.95 1.48 3.72
N GLY A 49 -18.94 1.60 2.83
CA GLY A 49 -18.74 1.97 1.42
C GLY A 49 -17.84 3.20 1.20
N SER A 50 -18.00 4.26 1.98
CA SER A 50 -17.15 5.46 1.90
C SER A 50 -15.69 5.20 2.26
N LYS A 51 -15.43 4.42 3.33
CA LYS A 51 -14.09 4.05 3.77
C LYS A 51 -13.42 3.07 2.82
N SER A 52 -14.18 2.09 2.31
CA SER A 52 -13.66 1.18 1.28
C SER A 52 -13.28 1.96 0.02
N ARG A 53 -14.12 2.91 -0.43
CA ARG A 53 -13.82 3.73 -1.61
C ARG A 53 -12.56 4.56 -1.40
N LEU A 54 -12.50 5.33 -0.30
CA LEU A 54 -11.34 6.16 0.04
C LEU A 54 -10.04 5.34 0.10
N ALA A 55 -10.07 4.16 0.72
CA ALA A 55 -8.89 3.31 0.81
C ALA A 55 -8.46 2.75 -0.56
N MET A 56 -9.40 2.42 -1.44
CA MET A 56 -9.08 1.96 -2.80
C MET A 56 -8.55 3.09 -3.67
N ASP A 57 -9.11 4.30 -3.55
CA ASP A 57 -8.62 5.49 -4.26
C ASP A 57 -7.19 5.84 -3.81
N ALA A 58 -6.90 5.75 -2.50
CA ALA A 58 -5.56 5.94 -1.98
C ALA A 58 -4.57 4.91 -2.54
N LEU A 59 -4.94 3.63 -2.58
CA LEU A 59 -4.10 2.58 -3.17
C LEU A 59 -3.87 2.81 -4.67
N MET A 60 -4.88 3.31 -5.38
CA MET A 60 -4.80 3.64 -6.81
C MET A 60 -3.78 4.76 -7.04
N TRP A 61 -3.89 5.89 -6.32
CA TRP A 61 -2.92 6.99 -6.39
C TRP A 61 -1.50 6.54 -6.07
N ILE A 62 -1.29 5.84 -4.95
CA ILE A 62 0.04 5.36 -4.55
C ILE A 62 0.64 4.42 -5.60
N SER A 63 -0.17 3.58 -6.25
CA SER A 63 0.32 2.61 -7.23
C SER A 63 0.59 3.23 -8.61
N HIS A 64 -0.10 4.32 -8.95
CA HIS A 64 0.04 5.01 -10.23
C HIS A 64 1.03 6.17 -10.22
N SER A 65 1.36 6.72 -9.05
CA SER A 65 2.33 7.80 -8.94
C SER A 65 3.74 7.34 -9.33
N GLU A 66 4.41 8.14 -10.15
CA GLU A 66 5.80 7.92 -10.54
C GLU A 66 6.79 8.23 -9.41
N ILE A 67 6.34 9.00 -8.42
CA ILE A 67 7.11 9.43 -7.26
C ILE A 67 6.40 9.03 -5.96
N PRO A 68 7.15 8.80 -4.86
CA PRO A 68 6.55 8.65 -3.54
C PRO A 68 5.75 9.89 -3.18
N LEU A 69 4.51 9.70 -2.73
CA LEU A 69 3.65 10.78 -2.23
C LEU A 69 3.85 10.92 -0.71
N GLU A 70 4.09 12.14 -0.26
CA GLU A 70 3.95 12.51 1.15
C GLU A 70 2.47 12.43 1.57
N PRO A 71 2.16 12.26 2.87
CA PRO A 71 0.78 12.15 3.34
C PRO A 71 -0.11 13.33 2.92
N ALA A 72 0.43 14.55 2.91
CA ALA A 72 -0.30 15.74 2.49
C ALA A 72 -0.62 15.72 0.98
N GLU A 73 0.36 15.35 0.15
CA GLU A 73 0.20 15.24 -1.30
C GLU A 73 -0.83 14.17 -1.67
N LEU A 74 -0.86 13.06 -0.92
CA LEU A 74 -1.87 12.04 -1.10
C LEU A 74 -3.27 12.55 -0.74
N CYS A 75 -3.43 13.31 0.35
CA CYS A 75 -4.72 13.90 0.70
C CYS A 75 -5.20 14.89 -0.37
N GLU A 76 -4.30 15.71 -0.91
CA GLU A 76 -4.62 16.61 -2.02
C GLU A 76 -5.03 15.82 -3.28
N ALA A 77 -4.27 14.79 -3.66
CA ALA A 77 -4.60 13.95 -4.81
C ALA A 77 -5.98 13.27 -4.66
N LEU A 78 -6.35 12.87 -3.44
CA LEU A 78 -7.66 12.30 -3.13
C LEU A 78 -8.82 13.30 -3.25
N GLY A 79 -8.55 14.61 -3.17
CA GLY A 79 -9.53 15.67 -3.36
C GLY A 79 -9.81 16.01 -4.83
N VAL A 80 -9.02 15.51 -5.78
CA VAL A 80 -9.19 15.79 -7.21
C VAL A 80 -10.25 14.88 -7.83
N GLU A 81 -11.26 15.47 -8.47
CA GLU A 81 -12.26 14.69 -9.22
C GLU A 81 -11.74 14.21 -10.59
N LEU A 82 -12.18 13.03 -11.00
CA LEU A 82 -11.85 12.49 -12.32
C LEU A 82 -12.40 13.39 -13.43
N GLY A 83 -11.50 13.96 -14.22
CA GLY A 83 -11.83 14.83 -15.35
C GLY A 83 -11.64 16.32 -15.09
N THR A 84 -11.26 16.71 -13.87
CA THR A 84 -10.90 18.09 -13.53
C THR A 84 -9.46 18.13 -13.03
N PRO A 85 -8.60 19.05 -13.53
CA PRO A 85 -7.28 19.25 -12.95
C PRO A 85 -7.33 20.05 -11.63
N ASP A 86 -8.48 20.60 -11.27
CA ASP A 86 -8.65 21.47 -10.12
C ASP A 86 -8.86 20.66 -8.84
N LEU A 87 -8.19 21.09 -7.77
CA LEU A 87 -8.36 20.54 -6.43
C LEU A 87 -9.64 21.09 -5.80
N ASP A 88 -10.56 20.20 -5.40
CA ASP A 88 -11.68 20.54 -4.53
C ASP A 88 -11.26 20.38 -3.06
N ILE A 89 -11.06 21.51 -2.38
CA ILE A 89 -10.66 21.55 -0.97
C ILE A 89 -11.70 20.88 -0.07
N GLU A 90 -12.99 20.98 -0.40
CA GLU A 90 -14.07 20.37 0.38
C GLU A 90 -14.13 18.84 0.20
N ASN A 91 -13.49 18.32 -0.85
CA ASN A 91 -13.38 16.90 -1.14
C ASN A 91 -12.08 16.28 -0.57
N VAL A 92 -11.19 17.09 0.03
CA VAL A 92 -9.97 16.57 0.68
C VAL A 92 -10.36 15.78 1.95
N PRO A 93 -9.98 14.50 2.06
CA PRO A 93 -10.30 13.69 3.23
C PRO A 93 -9.58 14.19 4.49
N SER A 94 -10.27 14.10 5.64
CA SER A 94 -9.76 14.43 6.98
C SER A 94 -9.41 13.22 7.81
#